data_AF-A0A4W6CLN3-F1
#
_entry.id   AF-A0A4W6CLN3-F1
#
_cell.length_a   1.000
_cell.length_b   1.000
_cell.length_c   1.000
_cell.angle_alpha   90.00
_cell.angle_beta   90.00
_cell.angle_gamma   90.00
#
_symmetry.space_group_name_H-M   'P 1'
#
loop_
_entity.id
_entity.type
_entity.pdbx_description
1 polymer ?
#
loop_
_entity_poly.entity_id
_entity_poly.type
_entity_poly.pdbx_seq_one_letter_code
_entity_poly.pdbx_strand_id
1 'polypeptide(L)'
;EKQSYAALWSVVISVTLTVCVCVCSGSQVIRVSMANFGRTSEQVCRYSAPDSQPPSATCRNPDALQVMADRCDGKHRCSVRASNLVFSNPCPGTRKYLEFCYVCVDPGS
;
A
#
# COMPACT_ATOMS: atom_id res chain seq x y z
N GLU A 1 -4.21 21.89 -26.91
CA GLU A 1 -2.77 21.57 -26.99
C GLU A 1 -2.39 20.74 -25.75
N LYS A 2 -1.48 19.78 -25.90
CA LYS A 2 -1.08 18.79 -24.88
C LYS A 2 0.03 19.36 -23.98
N GLN A 3 -0.06 19.16 -22.65
CA GLN A 3 1.05 18.89 -21.70
C GLN A 3 0.43 18.73 -20.28
N SER A 4 0.16 17.52 -19.77
CA SER A 4 1.07 16.64 -19.01
C SER A 4 1.87 17.33 -17.92
N TYR A 5 1.31 17.43 -16.71
CA TYR A 5 2.07 17.59 -15.47
C TYR A 5 1.49 16.68 -14.38
N ALA A 6 2.31 15.72 -13.96
CA ALA A 6 2.04 14.78 -12.88
C ALA A 6 1.80 15.56 -11.57
N ALA A 7 0.58 15.46 -11.02
CA ALA A 7 0.22 16.13 -9.78
C ALA A 7 0.83 15.37 -8.58
N LEU A 8 2.06 15.75 -8.24
CA LEU A 8 2.66 15.59 -6.93
C LEU A 8 1.80 16.32 -5.89
N TRP A 9 1.06 15.58 -5.07
CA TRP A 9 0.56 16.06 -3.79
C TRP A 9 0.96 15.08 -2.69
N SER A 10 2.17 15.32 -2.19
CA SER A 10 2.51 15.38 -0.76
C SER A 10 1.70 14.48 0.17
N VAL A 11 2.14 13.23 0.32
CA VAL A 11 1.69 12.35 1.40
C VAL A 11 2.37 12.83 2.70
N VAL A 12 1.78 13.85 3.34
CA VAL A 12 2.15 14.27 4.70
C VAL A 12 1.51 13.27 5.66
N ILE A 13 2.30 12.32 6.18
CA ILE A 13 1.84 11.31 7.13
C ILE A 13 2.54 11.51 8.48
N SER A 14 1.92 12.36 9.29
CA SER A 14 2.00 12.38 10.76
C SER A 14 0.55 12.64 11.16
N VAL A 15 -0.22 11.84 11.90
CA VAL A 15 -0.06 10.75 12.85
C VAL A 15 -1.33 9.86 12.68
N THR A 16 -1.26 8.54 12.89
CA THR A 16 -2.37 7.53 12.73
C THR A 16 -2.52 6.81 11.37
N LEU A 17 -1.54 6.82 10.47
CA LEU A 17 -1.62 6.07 9.20
C LEU A 17 -1.13 4.63 9.32
N THR A 18 -1.92 3.81 10.01
CA THR A 18 -1.81 2.34 9.93
C THR A 18 -2.94 1.76 9.07
N VAL A 19 -3.83 2.57 8.51
CA VAL A 19 -5.03 2.08 7.81
C VAL A 19 -5.05 2.60 6.38
N CYS A 20 -5.04 1.68 5.43
CA CYS A 20 -5.25 1.91 4.01
C CYS A 20 -6.74 1.84 3.72
N VAL A 21 -7.28 2.80 2.95
CA VAL A 21 -8.70 2.84 2.56
C VAL A 21 -8.79 2.89 1.03
N CYS A 22 -9.54 1.94 0.46
CA CYS A 22 -9.83 1.84 -0.97
C CYS A 22 -11.32 2.10 -1.16
N VAL A 23 -11.69 2.93 -2.14
CA VAL A 23 -13.10 3.26 -2.41
C VAL A 23 -13.28 3.38 -3.92
N CYS A 24 -14.26 2.66 -4.45
CA CYS A 24 -14.74 2.85 -5.82
C CYS A 24 -16.00 3.72 -5.83
N SER A 25 -16.35 4.28 -6.98
CA SER A 25 -17.56 5.11 -7.14
C SER A 25 -18.64 4.36 -7.91
N GLY A 26 -19.90 4.72 -7.72
CA GLY A 26 -21.03 4.11 -8.42
C GLY A 26 -21.22 2.64 -8.05
N SER A 27 -21.45 1.78 -9.05
CA SER A 27 -21.63 0.33 -8.88
C SER A 27 -20.32 -0.46 -8.96
N GLN A 28 -19.17 0.19 -9.13
CA GLN A 28 -17.90 -0.48 -9.33
C GLN A 28 -17.38 -1.12 -8.03
N VAL A 29 -16.61 -2.19 -8.22
CA VAL A 29 -15.95 -2.95 -7.15
C VAL A 29 -14.44 -2.86 -7.28
N ILE A 30 -13.76 -2.97 -6.15
CA ILE A 30 -12.31 -2.97 -6.07
C ILE A 30 -11.77 -4.27 -6.67
N ARG A 31 -10.70 -4.16 -7.44
CA ARG A 31 -9.81 -5.26 -7.82
C ARG A 31 -8.36 -4.84 -7.58
N VAL A 32 -7.69 -5.53 -6.67
CA VAL A 32 -6.29 -5.26 -6.32
C VAL A 32 -5.38 -5.77 -7.44
N SER A 33 -4.44 -4.93 -7.88
CA SER A 33 -3.49 -5.29 -8.96
C SER A 33 -2.07 -5.52 -8.44
N MET A 34 -1.68 -4.85 -7.36
CA MET A 34 -0.37 -4.99 -6.73
C MET A 34 -0.52 -4.72 -5.23
N ALA A 35 0.19 -5.47 -4.40
CA ALA A 35 0.44 -5.05 -3.02
C ALA A 35 1.78 -5.58 -2.50
N ASN A 36 2.39 -4.82 -1.60
CA ASN A 36 3.63 -5.15 -0.91
C ASN A 36 3.61 -4.54 0.49
N PHE A 37 3.83 -5.37 1.52
CA PHE A 37 4.02 -4.92 2.90
C PHE A 37 5.48 -5.09 3.30
N GLY A 38 6.28 -4.03 3.12
CA GLY A 38 7.72 -4.14 3.18
C GLY A 38 8.45 -2.80 3.11
N ARG A 39 9.70 -2.83 2.67
CA ARG A 39 10.48 -1.63 2.34
C ARG A 39 11.25 -1.92 1.05
N THR A 40 10.86 -1.22 -0.01
CA THR A 40 11.43 -1.34 -1.37
C THR A 40 12.11 -0.05 -1.81
N SER A 41 11.94 1.04 -1.06
CA SER A 41 12.51 2.35 -1.34
C SER A 41 13.00 3.02 -0.05
N GLU A 42 14.18 3.62 -0.16
CA GLU A 42 14.79 4.46 0.88
C GLU A 42 14.29 5.90 0.86
N GLN A 43 13.59 6.30 -0.21
CA GLN A 43 13.02 7.65 -0.34
C GLN A 43 11.66 7.77 0.36
N VAL A 44 10.98 6.63 0.59
CA VAL A 44 9.68 6.58 1.25
C VAL A 44 9.86 6.52 2.77
N CYS A 45 9.22 7.48 3.47
CA CYS A 45 9.26 7.64 4.94
C CYS A 45 10.66 7.85 5.54
N ARG A 46 11.47 8.76 4.97
CA ARG A 46 12.83 9.10 5.47
C ARG A 46 12.87 9.74 6.86
N TYR A 47 11.79 10.38 7.31
CA TYR A 47 11.78 11.25 8.50
C TYR A 47 11.98 10.53 9.85
N SER A 48 12.28 9.23 9.85
CA SER A 48 12.28 8.41 11.07
C SER A 48 13.03 7.08 10.95
N ALA A 49 13.86 6.92 9.91
CA ALA A 49 14.85 5.86 9.90
C ALA A 49 16.08 6.39 10.65
N PRO A 50 16.56 5.74 11.72
CA PRO A 50 17.88 6.06 12.25
C PRO A 50 18.91 5.84 11.15
N ASP A 51 19.91 6.71 11.05
CA ASP A 51 21.00 6.69 10.05
C ASP A 51 21.78 5.35 9.96
N SER A 52 21.49 4.40 10.85
CA SER A 52 22.09 3.07 10.96
C SER A 52 21.29 1.95 10.30
N GLN A 53 20.12 2.19 9.70
CA GLN A 53 19.41 1.14 8.98
C GLN A 53 20.08 0.89 7.62
N PRO A 54 20.69 -0.29 7.38
CA PRO A 54 21.25 -0.60 6.08
C PRO A 54 20.14 -0.51 5.02
N PRO A 55 20.50 -0.26 3.75
CA PRO A 55 19.58 -0.20 2.63
C PRO A 55 18.90 -1.57 2.46
N SER A 56 17.86 -1.85 3.23
CA SER A 56 17.02 -3.02 3.03
C SER A 56 16.06 -2.69 1.89
N ALA A 57 16.61 -2.38 0.71
CA ALA A 57 15.88 -2.06 -0.51
C ALA A 57 15.10 -3.27 -1.07
N THR A 58 15.18 -4.42 -0.39
CA THR A 58 14.67 -5.73 -0.84
C THR A 58 13.76 -6.42 0.17
N CYS A 59 13.14 -5.70 1.13
CA CYS A 59 12.10 -6.33 1.95
C CYS A 59 10.76 -6.32 1.22
N ARG A 60 10.40 -7.46 0.65
CA ARG A 60 9.11 -7.69 0.01
C ARG A 60 8.33 -8.78 0.73
N ASN A 61 7.02 -8.63 0.70
CA ASN A 61 6.11 -9.64 1.21
C ASN A 61 5.35 -10.28 0.06
N PRO A 62 5.62 -11.56 -0.26
CA PRO A 62 4.94 -12.24 -1.37
C PRO A 62 3.43 -12.38 -1.13
N ASP A 63 3.01 -12.48 0.12
CA ASP A 63 1.61 -12.75 0.49
C ASP A 63 0.76 -11.47 0.51
N ALA A 64 1.38 -10.29 0.43
CA ALA A 64 0.67 -9.02 0.58
C ALA A 64 -0.41 -8.81 -0.50
N LEU A 65 -0.16 -9.25 -1.74
CA LEU A 65 -1.14 -9.19 -2.81
C LEU A 65 -2.38 -10.05 -2.49
N GLN A 66 -2.17 -11.30 -2.10
CA GLN A 66 -3.26 -12.21 -1.77
C GLN A 66 -4.06 -11.70 -0.56
N VAL A 67 -3.38 -11.23 0.50
CA VAL A 67 -4.06 -10.67 1.68
C VAL A 67 -4.91 -9.45 1.33
N MET A 68 -4.45 -8.58 0.42
CA MET A 68 -5.23 -7.43 -0.02
C MET A 68 -6.39 -7.84 -0.92
N ALA A 69 -6.18 -8.77 -1.86
CA ALA A 69 -7.23 -9.30 -2.72
C ALA A 69 -8.35 -9.96 -1.90
N ASP A 70 -8.00 -10.88 -0.98
CA ASP A 70 -8.95 -11.57 -0.11
C ASP A 70 -9.79 -10.60 0.75
N ARG A 71 -9.20 -9.46 1.14
CA ARG A 71 -9.86 -8.47 1.99
C ARG A 71 -10.69 -7.46 1.21
N CYS A 72 -10.29 -7.10 0.00
CA CYS A 72 -10.82 -5.94 -0.72
C CYS A 72 -11.51 -6.26 -2.04
N ASP A 73 -11.18 -7.35 -2.72
CA ASP A 73 -11.75 -7.66 -4.03
C ASP A 73 -13.26 -7.87 -3.93
N GLY A 74 -13.98 -7.36 -4.92
CA GLY A 74 -15.45 -7.43 -4.98
C GLY A 74 -16.17 -6.48 -4.02
N LYS A 75 -15.45 -5.69 -3.21
CA LYS A 75 -16.05 -4.70 -2.32
C LYS A 75 -16.03 -3.32 -2.95
N HIS A 76 -17.02 -2.50 -2.62
CA HIS A 76 -17.06 -1.09 -3.02
C HIS A 76 -16.13 -0.22 -2.16
N ARG A 77 -15.96 -0.58 -0.89
CA ARG A 77 -15.09 0.08 0.08
C ARG A 77 -14.35 -0.97 0.91
N CYS A 78 -13.05 -0.78 1.06
CA CYS A 78 -12.19 -1.65 1.85
C CYS A 78 -11.29 -0.82 2.77
N SER A 79 -11.03 -1.34 3.97
CA SER A 79 -10.13 -0.73 4.94
C SER A 79 -9.23 -1.82 5.52
N VAL A 80 -7.91 -1.67 5.38
CA VAL A 80 -6.93 -2.69 5.81
C VAL A 80 -5.85 -2.05 6.66
N ARG A 81 -5.57 -2.68 7.81
CA ARG A 81 -4.52 -2.24 8.73
C ARG A 81 -3.15 -2.75 8.26
N ALA A 82 -2.25 -1.83 7.90
CA ALA A 82 -0.85 -2.06 7.60
C ALA A 82 -0.07 -2.44 8.87
N SER A 83 -0.12 -3.73 9.24
CA SER A 83 0.54 -4.23 10.45
C SER A 83 1.06 -5.64 10.28
N ASN A 84 2.05 -6.01 11.10
CA ASN A 84 2.61 -7.37 11.14
C ASN A 84 1.56 -8.43 11.52
N LEU A 85 0.46 -8.04 12.17
CA LEU A 85 -0.65 -8.95 12.48
C LEU A 85 -1.48 -9.33 11.25
N VAL A 86 -1.50 -8.46 10.24
CA VAL A 86 -2.28 -8.65 9.02
C VAL A 86 -1.44 -9.29 7.91
N PHE A 87 -0.21 -8.84 7.78
CA PHE A 87 0.67 -9.20 6.67
C PHE A 87 1.86 -10.07 7.11
N SER A 88 1.95 -10.50 8.37
CA SER A 88 3.16 -11.14 8.92
C SER A 88 4.38 -10.20 8.92
N ASN A 89 5.53 -10.70 9.40
CA ASN A 89 6.75 -9.92 9.56
C ASN A 89 7.92 -10.52 8.75
N PRO A 90 8.00 -10.27 7.44
CA PRO A 90 9.02 -10.87 6.57
C PRO A 90 10.43 -10.34 6.82
N CYS A 91 10.55 -9.12 7.38
CA CYS A 91 11.82 -8.51 7.74
C CYS A 91 11.73 -7.87 9.14
N PRO A 92 12.13 -8.58 10.21
CA PRO A 92 12.22 -8.01 11.54
C PRO A 92 13.33 -6.94 11.58
N GLY A 93 13.14 -5.89 12.38
CA GLY A 93 14.11 -4.79 12.50
C GLY A 93 14.01 -3.70 11.42
N THR A 94 13.27 -3.92 10.33
CA THR A 94 13.00 -2.90 9.30
C THR A 94 11.63 -2.24 9.50
N ARG A 95 11.60 -0.90 9.42
CA ARG A 95 10.33 -0.14 9.37
C ARG A 95 9.65 -0.36 8.02
N LYS A 96 8.50 -1.02 8.02
CA LYS A 96 7.75 -1.38 6.80
C LYS A 96 6.65 -0.36 6.50
N TYR A 97 6.22 -0.31 5.24
CA TYR A 97 5.03 0.38 4.77
C TYR A 97 4.24 -0.54 3.85
N LEU A 98 2.93 -0.29 3.73
CA LEU A 98 2.07 -0.96 2.76
C LEU A 98 2.03 -0.11 1.48
N GLU A 99 2.47 -0.69 0.38
CA GLU A 99 2.36 -0.15 -0.97
C GLU A 99 1.38 -1.03 -1.74
N PHE A 100 0.41 -0.45 -2.42
CA PHE A 100 -0.57 -1.22 -3.18
C PHE A 100 -1.22 -0.39 -4.29
N CYS A 101 -1.73 -1.06 -5.30
CA CYS A 101 -2.50 -0.49 -6.39
C CYS A 101 -3.81 -1.27 -6.54
N TYR A 102 -4.89 -0.56 -6.82
CA TYR A 102 -6.20 -1.13 -7.11
C TYR A 102 -6.83 -0.42 -8.29
N VAL A 103 -7.75 -1.10 -8.94
CA VAL A 103 -8.61 -0.55 -9.98
C VAL A 103 -10.07 -0.77 -9.60
N CYS A 104 -10.94 0.08 -10.12
CA CYS A 104 -12.38 -0.08 -9.98
C CYS A 104 -12.91 -0.73 -11.27
N VAL A 105 -13.62 -1.84 -11.12
CA VAL A 105 -14.17 -2.61 -12.24
C VAL A 105 -15.67 -2.80 -12.04
N ASP A 106 -16.39 -3.04 -13.14
CA ASP A 106 -17.81 -3.33 -13.05
C ASP A 106 -18.01 -4.75 -12.48
N PRO A 107 -18.97 -4.95 -11.55
CA PRO A 107 -19.25 -6.26 -11.00
C PRO A 107 -19.79 -7.18 -12.11
N GLY A 108 -18.95 -8.11 -12.57
CA GLY A 108 -19.26 -9.05 -13.65
C GLY A 108 -18.39 -8.92 -14.90
N SER A 109 -17.42 -8.00 -14.93
CA SER A 109 -16.41 -7.86 -16.01
C SER A 109 -15.16 -8.69 -15.78
#